data_AF-A0A1E5GJI3-F1
#
_entry.id   AF-A0A1E5GJI3-F1
#
_cell.length_a   1.000
_cell.length_b   1.000
_cell.length_c   1.000
_cell.angle_alpha   90.00
_cell.angle_beta   90.00
_cell.angle_gamma   90.00
#
_symmetry.space_group_name_H-M   'P 1'
#
loop_
_entity.id
_entity.type
_entity.pdbx_description
1 polymer ?
#
loop_
_entity_poly.entity_id
_entity_poly.type
_entity_poly.pdbx_seq_one_letter_code
_entity_poly.pdbx_strand_id
1 'polypeptide(L)'
;MSNIKIIEEEIEKILIKDKRSWVRLFELIREVEIGTLWKPEHKSFTRWIQHLAYESGVTESLIWKRKKAGEIYSDYQKRAKKNGIIVPRIEDVEVSPDNFELVEKISQGNKDIKDNLMEKVLQRELKRSDLLNAWKSVKTIRSGEEGSIVKKNGHSEVGLSIKEKELALSVSDISISLTYSSWLDSLPDLSINTLMTYSKKKVYKLLPKFSFYSSITDRSHTIDFLLLENHTSKPHQLNLHSIEVVLSEEELQRSFNSRQYQQHMNYLWIAIPSILIEEISSKISEDYGIIEIGGEKVATVWRLSRFKPSSNKLDVIQEALTKVL
;
A
#
# COMPACT_ATOMS: atom_id res chain seq x y z
N MET A 1 -19.49 -34.41 17.11
CA MET A 1 -18.01 -34.43 17.17
C MET A 1 -17.52 -34.64 15.75
N SER A 2 -16.96 -33.61 15.12
CA SER A 2 -16.38 -33.72 13.77
C SER A 2 -15.24 -34.73 13.81
N ASN A 3 -15.32 -35.77 12.99
CA ASN A 3 -14.25 -36.75 12.83
C ASN A 3 -13.14 -36.12 11.97
N ILE A 4 -11.90 -36.06 12.47
CA ILE A 4 -10.76 -35.47 11.73
C ILE A 4 -10.65 -36.02 10.31
N LYS A 5 -10.93 -37.31 10.11
CA LYS A 5 -10.89 -37.93 8.78
C LYS A 5 -11.88 -37.30 7.79
N ILE A 6 -13.08 -36.95 8.25
CA ILE A 6 -14.09 -36.26 7.41
C ILE A 6 -13.57 -34.87 7.02
N ILE A 7 -12.93 -34.18 7.97
CA ILE A 7 -12.32 -32.87 7.71
C ILE A 7 -11.18 -33.00 6.70
N GLU A 8 -10.30 -33.98 6.86
CA GLU A 8 -9.18 -34.22 5.94
C GLU A 8 -9.66 -34.55 4.53
N GLU A 9 -10.66 -35.42 4.39
CA GLU A 9 -11.28 -35.73 3.09
C GLU A 9 -11.90 -34.49 2.42
N GLU A 10 -12.51 -33.59 3.21
CA GLU A 10 -13.06 -32.34 2.70
C GLU A 10 -11.95 -31.36 2.28
N ILE A 11 -10.90 -31.24 3.09
CA ILE A 11 -9.70 -30.45 2.78
C ILE A 11 -9.06 -30.92 1.47
N GLU A 12 -8.88 -32.22 1.30
CA GLU A 12 -8.30 -32.83 0.11
C GLU A 12 -9.15 -32.53 -1.13
N LYS A 13 -10.49 -32.70 -1.03
CA LYS A 13 -11.43 -32.35 -2.11
C LYS A 13 -11.29 -30.89 -2.52
N ILE A 14 -11.18 -29.96 -1.57
CA ILE A 14 -11.00 -28.53 -1.85
C ILE A 14 -9.64 -28.26 -2.50
N LEU A 15 -8.57 -28.88 -2.02
CA LEU A 15 -7.22 -28.68 -2.56
C LEU A 15 -7.09 -29.19 -4.01
N ILE A 16 -7.74 -30.30 -4.34
CA ILE A 16 -7.70 -30.93 -5.66
C ILE A 16 -8.71 -30.29 -6.63
N LYS A 17 -9.98 -30.15 -6.23
CA LYS A 17 -11.10 -29.85 -7.16
C LYS A 17 -11.56 -28.40 -7.13
N ASP A 18 -11.50 -27.73 -5.98
CA ASP A 18 -12.03 -26.38 -5.82
C ASP A 18 -11.01 -25.41 -5.22
N LYS A 19 -10.08 -25.00 -6.07
CA LYS A 19 -9.02 -24.05 -5.71
C LYS A 19 -9.55 -22.67 -5.32
N ARG A 20 -10.84 -22.36 -5.58
CA ARG A 20 -11.48 -21.07 -5.25
C ARG A 20 -12.09 -21.06 -3.85
N SER A 21 -12.42 -22.23 -3.30
CA SER A 21 -12.94 -22.40 -1.93
C SER A 21 -11.87 -22.30 -0.84
N TRP A 22 -11.01 -21.29 -0.92
CA TRP A 22 -9.94 -21.08 0.07
C TRP A 22 -10.48 -20.71 1.46
N VAL A 23 -11.67 -20.10 1.53
CA VAL A 23 -12.34 -19.75 2.77
C VAL A 23 -12.71 -21.00 3.56
N ARG A 24 -13.39 -21.95 2.90
CA ARG A 24 -13.76 -23.22 3.51
C ARG A 24 -12.53 -24.01 3.98
N LEU A 25 -11.46 -23.99 3.18
CA LEU A 25 -10.19 -24.58 3.61
C LEU A 25 -9.67 -23.94 4.91
N PHE A 26 -9.68 -22.61 5.00
CA PHE A 26 -9.26 -21.91 6.21
C PHE A 26 -10.10 -22.29 7.43
N GLU A 27 -11.43 -22.37 7.29
CA GLU A 27 -12.32 -22.78 8.38
C GLU A 27 -11.98 -24.17 8.91
N LEU A 28 -11.83 -25.15 8.02
CA LEU A 28 -11.52 -26.53 8.37
C LEU A 28 -10.15 -26.64 9.07
N ILE A 29 -9.13 -25.96 8.52
CA ILE A 29 -7.80 -25.92 9.13
C ILE A 29 -7.86 -25.28 10.52
N ARG A 30 -8.65 -24.21 10.67
CA ARG A 30 -8.81 -23.51 11.94
C ARG A 30 -9.61 -24.34 12.96
N GLU A 31 -10.61 -25.08 12.53
CA GLU A 31 -11.35 -26.02 13.38
C GLU A 31 -10.41 -27.09 13.93
N VAL A 32 -9.57 -27.67 13.06
CA VAL A 32 -8.55 -28.63 13.49
C VAL A 32 -7.58 -27.98 14.47
N GLU A 33 -7.06 -26.78 14.16
CA GLU A 33 -6.12 -26.02 14.99
C GLU A 33 -6.67 -25.71 16.41
N ILE A 34 -7.89 -25.20 16.48
CA ILE A 34 -8.53 -24.83 17.75
C ILE A 34 -8.95 -26.07 18.55
N GLY A 35 -9.51 -27.07 17.87
CA GLY A 35 -9.98 -28.31 18.49
C GLY A 35 -8.87 -29.27 18.88
N THR A 36 -7.61 -28.98 18.52
CA THR A 36 -6.48 -29.90 18.69
C THR A 36 -6.71 -31.27 18.04
N LEU A 37 -7.49 -31.31 16.95
CA LEU A 37 -8.04 -32.54 16.38
C LEU A 37 -6.98 -33.44 15.75
N TRP A 38 -5.80 -32.90 15.43
CA TRP A 38 -4.66 -33.65 14.89
C TRP A 38 -4.04 -34.63 15.90
N LYS A 39 -4.40 -34.54 17.19
CA LYS A 39 -3.96 -35.49 18.22
C LYS A 39 -4.95 -36.65 18.33
N PRO A 40 -4.48 -37.89 18.60
CA PRO A 40 -3.08 -38.25 18.87
C PRO A 40 -2.25 -38.57 17.61
N GLU A 41 -2.87 -38.60 16.43
CA GLU A 41 -2.30 -39.13 15.19
C GLU A 41 -1.01 -38.40 14.75
N HIS A 42 -0.92 -37.09 14.99
CA HIS A 42 0.25 -36.28 14.67
C HIS A 42 0.86 -35.61 15.90
N LYS A 43 2.20 -35.56 15.92
CA LYS A 43 3.00 -34.97 17.01
C LYS A 43 2.84 -33.46 17.13
N SER A 44 2.44 -32.76 16.06
CA SER A 44 2.21 -31.32 16.04
C SER A 44 1.28 -30.94 14.89
N PHE A 45 0.69 -29.75 14.98
CA PHE A 45 -0.13 -29.18 13.91
C PHE A 45 0.67 -29.01 12.61
N THR A 46 1.93 -28.58 12.69
CA THR A 46 2.83 -28.50 11.52
C THR A 46 3.04 -29.86 10.86
N ARG A 47 3.21 -30.93 11.65
CA ARG A 47 3.32 -32.30 11.13
C ARG A 47 2.05 -32.77 10.43
N TRP A 48 0.89 -32.36 10.93
CA TRP A 48 -0.40 -32.61 10.29
C TRP A 48 -0.53 -31.85 8.96
N ILE A 49 -0.14 -30.57 8.90
CA ILE A 49 -0.11 -29.79 7.65
C ILE A 49 0.84 -30.42 6.62
N GLN A 50 2.01 -30.91 7.06
CA GLN A 50 2.96 -31.64 6.21
C GLN A 50 2.34 -32.91 5.62
N HIS A 51 1.64 -33.68 6.46
CA HIS A 51 0.93 -34.87 6.03
C HIS A 51 -0.16 -34.53 5.01
N LEU A 52 -1.01 -33.54 5.30
CA LEU A 52 -2.03 -33.07 4.36
C LEU A 52 -1.47 -32.62 3.01
N ALA A 53 -0.36 -31.88 3.02
CA ALA A 53 0.29 -31.43 1.80
C ALA A 53 0.77 -32.61 0.95
N TYR A 54 1.35 -33.63 1.60
CA TYR A 54 1.79 -34.86 0.95
C TYR A 54 0.61 -35.64 0.33
N GLU A 55 -0.43 -35.93 1.11
CA GLU A 55 -1.60 -36.70 0.65
C GLU A 55 -2.37 -35.98 -0.47
N SER A 56 -2.52 -34.65 -0.36
CA SER A 56 -3.24 -33.85 -1.37
C SER A 56 -2.38 -33.47 -2.59
N GLY A 57 -1.09 -33.82 -2.62
CA GLY A 57 -0.17 -33.47 -3.72
C GLY A 57 0.05 -31.96 -3.91
N VAL A 58 -0.05 -31.17 -2.84
CA VAL A 58 0.14 -29.70 -2.86
C VAL A 58 1.34 -29.29 -2.01
N THR A 59 1.80 -28.05 -2.15
CA THR A 59 2.86 -27.52 -1.29
C THR A 59 2.31 -27.08 0.06
N GLU A 60 3.07 -27.29 1.15
CA GLU A 60 2.75 -26.75 2.47
C GLU A 60 2.52 -25.23 2.43
N SER A 61 3.30 -24.53 1.61
CA SER A 61 3.21 -23.08 1.43
C SER A 61 1.82 -22.63 0.97
N LEU A 62 1.14 -23.39 0.11
CA LEU A 62 -0.22 -23.09 -0.33
C LEU A 62 -1.21 -23.13 0.84
N ILE A 63 -1.11 -24.17 1.67
CA ILE A 63 -1.96 -24.38 2.85
C ILE A 63 -1.73 -23.25 3.86
N TRP A 64 -0.47 -22.96 4.17
CA TRP A 64 -0.09 -21.85 5.06
C TRP A 64 -0.57 -20.50 4.54
N LYS A 65 -0.46 -20.24 3.24
CA LYS A 65 -0.91 -18.99 2.62
C LYS A 65 -2.41 -18.77 2.80
N ARG A 66 -3.22 -19.80 2.56
CA ARG A 66 -4.67 -19.75 2.72
C ARG A 66 -5.07 -19.58 4.20
N LYS A 67 -4.40 -20.30 5.10
CA LYS A 67 -4.59 -20.12 6.56
C LYS A 67 -4.32 -18.68 6.98
N LYS A 68 -3.14 -18.16 6.61
CA LYS A 68 -2.71 -16.79 6.95
C LYS A 68 -3.67 -15.73 6.41
N ALA A 69 -4.16 -15.89 5.19
CA ALA A 69 -5.15 -15.00 4.60
C ALA A 69 -6.45 -14.94 5.41
N GLY A 70 -6.96 -16.10 5.87
CA GLY A 70 -8.13 -16.17 6.73
C GLY A 70 -7.90 -15.54 8.11
N GLU A 71 -6.71 -15.70 8.69
CA GLU A 71 -6.33 -15.04 9.95
C GLU A 71 -6.29 -13.51 9.80
N ILE A 72 -5.67 -13.00 8.73
CA ILE A 72 -5.62 -11.56 8.42
C ILE A 72 -7.04 -10.98 8.35
N TYR A 73 -7.94 -11.66 7.64
CA TYR A 73 -9.34 -11.23 7.51
C TYR A 73 -10.11 -11.32 8.83
N SER A 74 -9.96 -12.43 9.57
CA SER A 74 -10.59 -12.61 10.87
C SER A 74 -10.17 -11.53 11.87
N ASP A 75 -8.90 -11.14 11.86
CA ASP A 75 -8.38 -10.08 12.72
C ASP A 75 -8.90 -8.70 12.31
N TYR A 76 -9.00 -8.42 11.01
CA TYR A 76 -9.68 -7.22 10.51
C TYR A 76 -11.15 -7.18 10.93
N GLN A 77 -11.90 -8.28 10.75
CA GLN A 77 -13.30 -8.35 11.13
C GLN A 77 -13.52 -8.09 12.63
N LYS A 78 -12.64 -8.60 13.50
CA LYS A 78 -12.68 -8.30 14.95
C LYS A 78 -12.50 -6.81 15.23
N ARG A 79 -11.52 -6.16 14.57
CA ARG A 79 -11.27 -4.71 14.73
C ARG A 79 -12.42 -3.87 14.19
N ALA A 80 -12.91 -4.17 12.99
CA ALA A 80 -14.03 -3.48 12.37
C ALA A 80 -15.30 -3.56 13.23
N LYS A 81 -15.65 -4.75 13.74
CA LYS A 81 -16.78 -4.93 14.67
C LYS A 81 -16.62 -4.11 15.96
N LYS A 82 -15.40 -4.03 16.51
CA LYS A 82 -15.12 -3.21 17.69
C LYS A 82 -15.36 -1.71 17.43
N ASN A 83 -15.15 -1.28 16.19
CA ASN A 83 -15.36 0.10 15.75
C ASN A 83 -16.79 0.36 15.22
N GLY A 84 -17.73 -0.60 15.39
CA GLY A 84 -19.11 -0.45 14.92
C GLY A 84 -19.29 -0.57 13.40
N ILE A 85 -18.25 -0.98 12.67
CA ILE A 85 -18.28 -1.12 11.21
C ILE A 85 -18.82 -2.50 10.86
N ILE A 86 -19.85 -2.55 10.01
CA ILE A 86 -20.40 -3.78 9.46
C ILE A 86 -19.52 -4.20 8.28
N VAL A 87 -18.94 -5.39 8.37
CA VAL A 87 -18.13 -5.99 7.30
C VAL A 87 -18.77 -7.30 6.84
N PRO A 88 -18.55 -7.71 5.58
CA PRO A 88 -19.03 -8.99 5.06
C PRO A 88 -18.58 -10.17 5.93
N ARG A 89 -19.24 -11.33 5.76
CA ARG A 89 -18.67 -12.58 6.26
C ARG A 89 -17.59 -13.05 5.30
N ILE A 90 -16.63 -13.83 5.79
CA ILE A 90 -15.49 -14.25 4.96
C ILE A 90 -15.95 -15.12 3.78
N GLU A 91 -17.09 -15.81 3.91
CA GLU A 91 -17.68 -16.64 2.85
C GLU A 91 -18.23 -15.79 1.69
N ASP A 92 -18.62 -14.55 1.96
CA ASP A 92 -19.17 -13.61 0.97
C ASP A 92 -18.06 -12.81 0.25
N VAL A 93 -16.79 -13.05 0.60
CA VAL A 93 -15.66 -12.26 0.12
C VAL A 93 -15.06 -12.86 -1.16
N GLU A 94 -15.28 -12.17 -2.27
CA GLU A 94 -14.66 -12.49 -3.57
C GLU A 94 -13.26 -11.86 -3.72
N VAL A 95 -12.36 -12.11 -2.76
CA VAL A 95 -10.97 -11.60 -2.77
C VAL A 95 -9.97 -12.77 -2.68
N SER A 96 -8.91 -12.70 -3.48
CA SER A 96 -7.84 -13.70 -3.47
C SER A 96 -6.99 -13.61 -2.19
N PRO A 97 -6.54 -14.75 -1.61
CA PRO A 97 -5.59 -14.78 -0.49
C PRO A 97 -4.34 -13.90 -0.68
N ASP A 98 -3.87 -13.79 -1.92
CA ASP A 98 -2.70 -12.99 -2.29
C ASP A 98 -2.87 -11.51 -1.95
N ASN A 99 -4.08 -10.97 -2.09
CA ASN A 99 -4.34 -9.56 -1.80
C ASN A 99 -4.18 -9.29 -0.31
N PHE A 100 -4.71 -10.16 0.56
CA PHE A 100 -4.57 -10.02 2.01
C PHE A 100 -3.11 -10.13 2.46
N GLU A 101 -2.34 -11.04 1.86
CA GLU A 101 -0.91 -11.11 2.15
C GLU A 101 -0.15 -9.85 1.70
N LEU A 102 -0.52 -9.26 0.56
CA LEU A 102 0.05 -7.99 0.13
C LEU A 102 -0.32 -6.86 1.08
N VAL A 103 -1.56 -6.79 1.54
CA VAL A 103 -2.00 -5.81 2.55
C VAL A 103 -1.16 -5.93 3.83
N GLU A 104 -0.93 -7.15 4.32
CA GLU A 104 -0.06 -7.40 5.48
C GLU A 104 1.38 -6.93 5.26
N LYS A 105 1.91 -7.13 4.05
CA LYS A 105 3.25 -6.67 3.69
C LYS A 105 3.33 -5.16 3.53
N ILE A 106 2.31 -4.51 2.98
CA ILE A 106 2.32 -3.05 2.78
C ILE A 106 2.16 -2.35 4.13
N SER A 107 1.28 -2.85 5.00
CA SER A 107 0.97 -2.19 6.28
C SER A 107 2.10 -2.24 7.30
N GLN A 108 3.06 -3.16 7.17
CA GLN A 108 4.23 -3.27 8.06
C GLN A 108 3.87 -3.33 9.55
N GLY A 109 2.71 -3.93 9.87
CA GLY A 109 2.22 -4.05 11.24
C GLY A 109 1.35 -2.88 11.73
N ASN A 110 1.25 -1.80 10.95
CA ASN A 110 0.38 -0.67 11.26
C ASN A 110 -1.09 -1.02 11.03
N LYS A 111 -1.87 -1.02 12.12
CA LYS A 111 -3.28 -1.47 12.09
C LYS A 111 -4.19 -0.52 11.31
N ASP A 112 -3.96 0.78 11.42
CA ASP A 112 -4.79 1.81 10.79
C ASP A 112 -4.67 1.73 9.25
N ILE A 113 -3.43 1.67 8.73
CA ILE A 113 -3.15 1.42 7.31
C ILE A 113 -3.74 0.08 6.87
N LYS A 114 -3.52 -0.97 7.67
CA LYS A 114 -4.00 -2.33 7.33
C LYS A 114 -5.52 -2.33 7.17
N ASP A 115 -6.25 -1.70 8.07
CA ASP A 115 -7.71 -1.70 8.05
C ASP A 115 -8.26 -0.85 6.89
N ASN A 116 -7.64 0.30 6.59
CA ASN A 116 -7.94 1.09 5.39
C ASN A 116 -7.71 0.30 4.09
N LEU A 117 -6.57 -0.39 4.01
CA LEU A 117 -6.24 -1.25 2.87
C LEU A 117 -7.23 -2.40 2.70
N MET A 118 -7.61 -3.05 3.79
CA MET A 118 -8.60 -4.12 3.78
C MET A 118 -9.94 -3.63 3.24
N GLU A 119 -10.42 -2.48 3.72
CA GLU A 119 -11.68 -1.89 3.26
C GLU A 119 -11.67 -1.65 1.74
N LYS A 120 -10.62 -0.99 1.23
CA LYS A 120 -10.49 -0.68 -0.19
C LYS A 120 -10.36 -1.93 -1.07
N VAL A 121 -9.70 -2.98 -0.57
CA VAL A 121 -9.63 -4.27 -1.27
C VAL A 121 -11.00 -4.94 -1.33
N LEU A 122 -11.77 -4.89 -0.24
CA LEU A 122 -13.12 -5.48 -0.18
C LEU A 122 -14.13 -4.73 -1.06
N GLN A 123 -14.01 -3.40 -1.14
CA GLN A 123 -14.82 -2.54 -2.02
C GLN A 123 -14.39 -2.60 -3.50
N ARG A 124 -13.36 -3.39 -3.84
CA ARG A 124 -12.77 -3.52 -5.18
C ARG A 124 -12.16 -2.23 -5.73
N GLU A 125 -11.85 -1.27 -4.86
CA GLU A 125 -11.14 -0.04 -5.21
C GLU A 125 -9.66 -0.33 -5.51
N LEU A 126 -9.07 -1.34 -4.84
CA LEU A 126 -7.69 -1.75 -5.05
C LEU A 126 -7.59 -3.09 -5.77
N LYS A 127 -6.93 -3.07 -6.93
CA LYS A 127 -6.58 -4.29 -7.65
C LYS A 127 -5.26 -4.84 -7.14
N ARG A 128 -5.02 -6.13 -7.41
CA ARG A 128 -3.76 -6.80 -7.09
C ARG A 128 -2.53 -6.09 -7.68
N SER A 129 -2.66 -5.50 -8.87
CA SER A 129 -1.59 -4.72 -9.51
C SER A 129 -1.17 -3.52 -8.68
N ASP A 130 -2.13 -2.87 -8.04
CA ASP A 130 -1.94 -1.63 -7.29
C ASP A 130 -1.22 -1.97 -5.97
N LEU A 131 -1.68 -3.02 -5.29
CA LEU A 131 -1.01 -3.59 -4.11
C LEU A 131 0.42 -4.07 -4.42
N LEU A 132 0.66 -4.67 -5.59
CA LEU A 132 2.02 -5.06 -5.99
C LEU A 132 2.92 -3.86 -6.21
N ASN A 133 2.41 -2.79 -6.84
CA ASN A 133 3.16 -1.55 -7.02
C ASN A 133 3.46 -0.89 -5.66
N ALA A 134 2.48 -0.85 -4.76
CA ALA A 134 2.64 -0.39 -3.38
C ALA A 134 3.76 -1.14 -2.66
N TRP A 135 3.70 -2.47 -2.72
CA TRP A 135 4.70 -3.32 -2.10
C TRP A 135 6.11 -3.10 -2.69
N LYS A 136 6.22 -2.94 -4.02
CA LYS A 136 7.49 -2.60 -4.66
C LYS A 136 8.03 -1.26 -4.14
N SER A 137 7.20 -0.22 -4.05
CA SER A 137 7.62 1.08 -3.53
C SER A 137 8.11 0.99 -2.09
N VAL A 138 7.36 0.32 -1.20
CA VAL A 138 7.77 0.05 0.19
C VAL A 138 9.11 -0.70 0.23
N LYS A 139 9.29 -1.72 -0.61
CA LYS A 139 10.54 -2.49 -0.67
C LYS A 139 11.73 -1.62 -1.12
N THR A 140 11.55 -0.79 -2.15
CA THR A 140 12.62 0.08 -2.66
C THR A 140 13.10 1.08 -1.61
N ILE A 141 12.18 1.67 -0.84
CA ILE A 141 12.54 2.61 0.24
C ILE A 141 13.44 1.92 1.26
N ARG A 142 13.03 0.73 1.72
CA ARG A 142 13.77 -0.07 2.71
C ARG A 142 15.13 -0.55 2.21
N SER A 143 15.25 -0.92 0.94
CA SER A 143 16.54 -1.34 0.38
C SER A 143 17.59 -0.22 0.36
N GLY A 144 17.17 1.05 0.44
CA GLY A 144 18.07 2.20 0.55
C GLY A 144 18.15 2.80 1.96
N GLU A 145 17.58 2.17 2.98
CA GLU A 145 17.83 2.49 4.40
C GLU A 145 18.94 1.55 4.89
N GLU A 146 20.20 1.98 4.78
CA GLU A 146 21.30 1.29 5.46
C GLU A 146 21.11 1.43 6.97
N GLY A 147 20.45 0.43 7.59
CA GLY A 147 20.26 0.43 9.02
C GLY A 147 18.95 -0.23 9.46
N SER A 148 19.08 -1.49 9.85
CA SER A 148 18.11 -2.23 10.68
C SER A 148 16.80 -2.66 10.00
N ILE A 149 16.79 -3.93 9.63
CA ILE A 149 15.57 -4.74 9.52
C ILE A 149 15.00 -4.89 10.93
N VAL A 150 14.41 -3.85 11.49
CA VAL A 150 13.51 -4.02 12.64
C VAL A 150 12.16 -4.41 12.05
N LYS A 151 11.84 -5.70 12.12
CA LYS A 151 10.44 -6.10 12.14
C LYS A 151 9.82 -5.36 13.33
N LYS A 152 9.05 -4.30 13.08
CA LYS A 152 8.20 -3.70 14.12
C LYS A 152 7.20 -4.79 14.49
N ASN A 153 7.52 -5.54 15.55
CA ASN A 153 6.61 -6.50 16.15
C ASN A 153 5.40 -5.69 16.62
N GLY A 154 4.18 -6.08 16.24
CA GLY A 154 2.93 -5.35 16.53
C GLY A 154 2.56 -5.17 18.00
N HIS A 155 3.50 -5.42 18.92
CA HIS A 155 3.39 -5.20 20.36
C HIS A 155 3.82 -3.79 20.80
N SER A 156 4.51 -2.99 19.98
CA SER A 156 4.98 -1.65 20.36
C SER A 156 4.04 -0.50 19.97
N GLU A 157 2.96 -0.74 19.22
CA GLU A 157 1.99 0.32 18.84
C GLU A 157 0.88 0.56 19.89
N VAL A 158 0.88 -0.17 21.02
CA VAL A 158 -0.15 0.02 22.06
C VAL A 158 0.28 1.16 22.98
N GLY A 159 -0.30 2.35 22.78
CA GLY A 159 -0.24 3.45 23.76
C GLY A 159 0.31 4.80 23.26
N LEU A 160 0.70 4.94 21.99
CA LEU A 160 1.15 6.24 21.46
C LEU A 160 -0.04 7.16 21.17
N SER A 161 0.07 8.41 21.61
CA SER A 161 -0.84 9.50 21.24
C SER A 161 -0.73 9.83 19.75
N ILE A 162 -1.74 10.50 19.19
CA ILE A 162 -1.77 10.92 17.78
C ILE A 162 -0.53 11.78 17.45
N LYS A 163 -0.13 12.68 18.36
CA LYS A 163 1.06 13.52 18.18
C LYS A 163 2.35 12.70 18.12
N GLU A 164 2.50 11.68 18.97
CA GLU A 164 3.68 10.81 18.94
C GLU A 164 3.72 9.94 17.67
N LYS A 165 2.56 9.53 17.15
CA LYS A 165 2.49 8.83 15.86
C LYS A 165 2.92 9.74 14.69
N GLU A 166 2.52 11.00 14.70
CA GLU A 166 2.88 11.97 13.65
C GLU A 166 4.35 12.35 13.68
N LEU A 167 4.93 12.54 14.86
CA LEU A 167 6.37 12.79 15.02
C LEU A 167 7.24 11.59 14.61
N ALA A 168 6.68 10.37 14.65
CA ALA A 168 7.35 9.14 14.24
C ALA A 168 7.11 8.74 12.78
N LEU A 169 6.48 9.61 11.97
CA LEU A 169 6.26 9.35 10.55
C LEU A 169 7.58 9.26 9.81
N SER A 170 7.71 8.21 8.99
CA SER A 170 8.85 7.99 8.11
C SER A 170 8.47 8.25 6.65
N VAL A 171 9.48 8.42 5.78
CA VAL A 171 9.31 8.44 4.32
C VAL A 171 8.55 7.21 3.81
N SER A 172 8.74 6.05 4.47
CA SER A 172 8.02 4.81 4.12
C SER A 172 6.52 4.91 4.42
N ASP A 173 6.15 5.53 5.54
CA ASP A 173 4.75 5.74 5.91
C ASP A 173 4.07 6.67 4.91
N ILE A 174 4.74 7.77 4.55
CA ILE A 174 4.27 8.73 3.55
C ILE A 174 4.14 8.07 2.17
N SER A 175 5.09 7.21 1.76
CA SER A 175 4.98 6.46 0.51
C SER A 175 3.74 5.58 0.47
N ILE A 176 3.39 4.95 1.59
CA ILE A 176 2.20 4.10 1.66
C ILE A 176 0.97 4.97 1.48
N SER A 177 0.89 6.11 2.16
CA SER A 177 -0.20 7.09 2.01
C SER A 177 -0.35 7.58 0.57
N LEU A 178 0.76 7.89 -0.09
CA LEU A 178 0.81 8.40 -1.46
C LEU A 178 0.61 7.32 -2.52
N THR A 179 0.57 6.04 -2.16
CA THR A 179 0.36 4.97 -3.15
C THR A 179 -1.05 4.99 -3.73
N TYR A 180 -2.00 5.64 -3.07
CA TYR A 180 -3.40 5.69 -3.51
C TYR A 180 -3.71 7.03 -4.17
N SER A 181 -4.55 7.02 -5.19
CA SER A 181 -4.92 8.23 -5.93
C SER A 181 -5.94 9.12 -5.21
N SER A 182 -6.46 8.72 -4.05
CA SER A 182 -7.57 9.41 -3.38
C SER A 182 -7.26 10.86 -3.01
N TRP A 183 -5.99 11.18 -2.72
CA TRP A 183 -5.59 12.56 -2.45
C TRP A 183 -5.67 13.45 -3.71
N LEU A 184 -5.59 12.87 -4.91
CA LEU A 184 -5.77 13.58 -6.18
C LEU A 184 -7.23 13.94 -6.46
N ASP A 185 -8.21 13.31 -5.80
CA ASP A 185 -9.64 13.61 -6.02
C ASP A 185 -10.01 15.05 -5.66
N SER A 186 -9.17 15.70 -4.87
CA SER A 186 -9.28 17.12 -4.48
C SER A 186 -8.84 18.10 -5.58
N LEU A 187 -8.23 17.64 -6.68
CA LEU A 187 -7.76 18.51 -7.75
C LEU A 187 -8.95 18.98 -8.62
N PRO A 188 -9.08 20.30 -8.85
CA PRO A 188 -10.26 20.89 -9.53
C PRO A 188 -10.40 20.51 -11.01
N ASP A 189 -9.32 20.03 -11.65
CA ASP A 189 -9.31 19.55 -13.03
C ASP A 189 -9.86 18.12 -13.21
N LEU A 190 -10.54 17.56 -12.19
CA LEU A 190 -11.52 16.49 -12.36
C LEU A 190 -12.69 17.02 -13.19
N SER A 191 -12.41 17.31 -14.47
CA SER A 191 -13.41 17.65 -15.46
C SER A 191 -14.47 16.56 -15.42
N ILE A 192 -15.61 17.00 -14.91
CA ILE A 192 -16.92 16.38 -14.91
C ILE A 192 -17.13 15.73 -16.27
N ASN A 193 -16.73 14.47 -16.41
CA ASN A 193 -17.10 13.56 -17.49
C ASN A 193 -16.68 12.14 -17.12
N THR A 194 -17.12 11.70 -15.94
CA THR A 194 -17.23 10.30 -15.53
C THR A 194 -18.15 9.46 -16.47
N LEU A 195 -18.68 10.07 -17.54
CA LEU A 195 -19.67 9.49 -18.45
C LEU A 195 -19.16 9.17 -19.87
N MET A 196 -17.87 9.34 -20.18
CA MET A 196 -17.33 8.87 -21.47
C MET A 196 -16.33 7.73 -21.32
N THR A 197 -16.91 6.54 -21.27
CA THR A 197 -16.38 5.26 -21.75
C THR A 197 -15.42 5.43 -22.93
N TYR A 198 -14.10 5.26 -22.72
CA TYR A 198 -13.19 4.68 -23.71
C TYR A 198 -12.01 3.99 -23.01
N SER A 199 -12.10 2.66 -22.87
CA SER A 199 -11.08 1.61 -23.06
C SER A 199 -9.56 1.86 -22.85
N LYS A 200 -9.10 2.94 -22.24
CA LYS A 200 -7.68 3.28 -22.10
C LYS A 200 -7.20 3.06 -20.68
N LYS A 201 -5.97 2.55 -20.56
CA LYS A 201 -5.33 2.18 -19.30
C LYS A 201 -5.08 3.45 -18.47
N LYS A 202 -5.79 3.60 -17.35
CA LYS A 202 -5.44 4.58 -16.31
C LYS A 202 -4.06 4.25 -15.75
N VAL A 203 -3.25 5.28 -15.55
CA VAL A 203 -1.89 5.20 -15.02
C VAL A 203 -1.86 5.96 -13.72
N TYR A 204 -1.44 5.29 -12.66
CA TYR A 204 -1.05 5.88 -11.39
C TYR A 204 0.17 5.11 -10.91
N LYS A 205 1.34 5.75 -10.91
CA LYS A 205 2.59 5.08 -10.54
C LYS A 205 3.49 6.00 -9.73
N LEU A 206 3.63 5.66 -8.46
CA LEU A 206 4.56 6.29 -7.52
C LEU A 206 5.92 5.57 -7.60
N LEU A 207 6.98 6.33 -7.85
CA LEU A 207 8.36 5.87 -7.95
C LEU A 207 9.17 6.56 -6.84
N PRO A 208 9.55 5.85 -5.76
CA PRO A 208 10.38 6.41 -4.70
C PRO A 208 11.84 6.55 -5.13
N LYS A 209 12.57 7.50 -4.53
CA LYS A 209 13.99 7.81 -4.76
C LYS A 209 14.30 7.90 -6.25
N PHE A 210 13.53 8.73 -6.95
CA PHE A 210 13.63 8.83 -8.39
C PHE A 210 14.76 9.76 -8.79
N SER A 211 15.88 9.18 -9.22
CA SER A 211 16.97 9.91 -9.85
C SER A 211 16.83 9.93 -11.37
N PHE A 212 17.17 11.06 -12.00
CA PHE A 212 17.27 11.23 -13.44
C PHE A 212 18.32 12.30 -13.80
N TYR A 213 18.90 12.21 -15.00
CA TYR A 213 19.79 13.24 -15.53
C TYR A 213 18.98 14.27 -16.31
N SER A 214 19.18 15.55 -16.01
CA SER A 214 18.53 16.67 -16.72
C SER A 214 19.46 17.24 -17.77
N SER A 215 19.06 17.13 -19.03
CA SER A 215 19.78 17.70 -20.18
C SER A 215 19.84 19.23 -20.13
N ILE A 216 18.85 19.88 -19.50
CA ILE A 216 18.79 21.35 -19.40
C ILE A 216 19.81 21.89 -18.39
N THR A 217 19.99 21.17 -17.28
CA THR A 217 20.84 21.63 -16.17
C THR A 217 22.19 20.91 -16.12
N ASP A 218 22.41 20.00 -17.07
CA ASP A 218 23.62 19.17 -17.20
C ASP A 218 24.02 18.50 -15.87
N ARG A 219 23.03 17.98 -15.14
CA ARG A 219 23.27 17.35 -13.84
C ARG A 219 22.18 16.35 -13.48
N SER A 220 22.57 15.42 -12.62
CA SER A 220 21.65 14.45 -12.03
C SER A 220 20.85 15.07 -10.89
N HIS A 221 19.55 14.80 -10.87
CA HIS A 221 18.64 15.19 -9.81
C HIS A 221 18.05 13.93 -9.20
N THR A 222 17.79 13.99 -7.90
CA THR A 222 17.05 12.96 -7.18
C THR A 222 15.91 13.63 -6.46
N ILE A 223 14.71 13.08 -6.64
CA ILE A 223 13.50 13.49 -5.92
C ILE A 223 13.00 12.33 -5.07
N ASP A 224 12.38 12.63 -3.93
CA ASP A 224 11.89 11.59 -3.02
C ASP A 224 10.84 10.72 -3.68
N PHE A 225 9.88 11.33 -4.39
CA PHE A 225 8.91 10.60 -5.18
C PHE A 225 8.59 11.29 -6.50
N LEU A 226 8.61 10.49 -7.57
CA LEU A 226 7.94 10.83 -8.83
C LEU A 226 6.60 10.11 -8.88
N LEU A 227 5.50 10.85 -9.04
CA LEU A 227 4.20 10.28 -9.37
C LEU A 227 3.86 10.57 -10.83
N LEU A 228 3.55 9.50 -11.57
CA LEU A 228 3.07 9.52 -12.94
C LEU A 228 1.56 9.24 -12.93
N GLU A 229 0.75 10.16 -13.44
CA GLU A 229 -0.69 9.95 -13.47
C GLU A 229 -1.39 10.54 -14.71
N ASN A 230 -2.53 9.97 -15.10
CA ASN A 230 -3.43 10.50 -16.12
C ASN A 230 -4.92 10.48 -15.68
N HIS A 231 -5.15 10.48 -14.37
CA HIS A 231 -6.47 10.54 -13.75
C HIS A 231 -7.04 11.96 -13.75
N THR A 232 -6.20 12.97 -13.58
CA THR A 232 -6.62 14.38 -13.43
C THR A 232 -6.56 15.18 -14.74
N SER A 233 -6.29 14.51 -15.86
CA SER A 233 -6.17 15.16 -17.16
C SER A 233 -6.73 14.29 -18.29
N LYS A 234 -6.64 14.79 -19.53
CA LYS A 234 -7.06 14.04 -20.72
C LYS A 234 -6.33 12.68 -20.73
N PRO A 235 -6.96 11.57 -21.15
CA PRO A 235 -6.36 10.22 -21.07
C PRO A 235 -4.98 10.05 -21.74
N HIS A 236 -4.63 10.95 -22.67
CA HIS A 236 -3.36 10.97 -23.41
C HIS A 236 -2.27 11.83 -22.78
N GLN A 237 -2.61 12.59 -21.74
CA GLN A 237 -1.70 13.47 -21.05
C GLN A 237 -1.20 12.75 -19.79
N LEU A 238 0.11 12.54 -19.74
CA LEU A 238 0.77 12.05 -18.53
C LEU A 238 1.24 13.25 -17.73
N ASN A 239 0.71 13.40 -16.53
CA ASN A 239 1.14 14.41 -15.57
C ASN A 239 2.27 13.85 -14.70
N LEU A 240 3.27 14.71 -14.46
CA LEU A 240 4.42 14.43 -13.62
C LEU A 240 4.32 15.24 -12.35
N HIS A 241 4.31 14.55 -11.22
CA HIS A 241 4.27 15.13 -9.89
C HIS A 241 5.62 14.85 -9.21
N SER A 242 6.34 15.90 -8.84
CA SER A 242 7.43 15.77 -7.88
C SER A 242 6.86 15.96 -6.49
N ILE A 243 7.08 14.98 -5.61
CA ILE A 243 6.66 15.03 -4.21
C ILE A 243 7.91 14.86 -3.36
N GLU A 244 8.14 15.84 -2.50
CA GLU A 244 9.29 15.88 -1.60
C GLU A 244 8.81 15.80 -0.17
N VAL A 245 9.52 15.06 0.67
CA VAL A 245 9.14 14.86 2.06
C VAL A 245 9.90 15.84 2.94
N VAL A 246 9.17 16.46 3.87
CA VAL A 246 9.77 17.29 4.91
C VAL A 246 9.24 16.82 6.26
N LEU A 247 10.13 16.25 7.08
CA LEU A 247 9.87 15.76 8.42
C LEU A 247 10.41 16.70 9.50
N SER A 248 11.19 17.73 9.14
CA SER A 248 11.67 18.76 10.06
C SER A 248 11.91 20.11 9.37
N GLU A 249 12.03 21.19 10.13
CA GLU A 249 12.34 22.50 9.57
C GLU A 249 13.72 22.55 8.89
N GLU A 250 14.72 21.82 9.41
CA GLU A 250 16.06 21.80 8.81
C GLU A 250 16.06 21.17 7.41
N GLU A 251 15.21 20.15 7.19
CA GLU A 251 15.04 19.53 5.87
C GLU A 251 14.43 20.51 4.87
N LEU A 252 13.48 21.34 5.31
CA LEU A 252 12.85 22.36 4.46
C LEU A 252 13.88 23.28 3.80
N GLN A 253 14.84 23.79 4.57
CA GLN A 253 15.87 24.70 4.08
C GLN A 253 16.81 24.04 3.07
N ARG A 254 17.15 22.76 3.26
CA ARG A 254 17.96 22.01 2.29
C ARG A 254 17.18 21.74 1.01
N SER A 255 15.91 21.39 1.15
CA SER A 255 15.02 21.03 0.07
C SER A 255 14.76 22.17 -0.92
N PHE A 256 14.68 23.43 -0.49
CA PHE A 256 14.43 24.55 -1.41
C PHE A 256 15.62 25.01 -2.24
N ASN A 257 16.86 24.74 -1.82
CA ASN A 257 18.05 25.32 -2.44
C ASN A 257 18.51 24.61 -3.75
N SER A 258 17.99 23.42 -4.08
CA SER A 258 18.55 22.57 -5.14
C SER A 258 17.71 22.45 -6.42
N ARG A 259 16.48 22.98 -6.43
CA ARG A 259 15.40 22.48 -7.31
C ARG A 259 15.32 23.14 -8.70
N GLN A 260 16.38 23.03 -9.50
CA GLN A 260 16.32 23.39 -10.93
C GLN A 260 15.57 22.35 -11.79
N TYR A 261 15.21 21.20 -11.22
CA TYR A 261 14.45 20.17 -11.93
C TYR A 261 12.96 20.51 -12.13
N GLN A 262 12.46 21.57 -11.48
CA GLN A 262 11.03 21.93 -11.47
C GLN A 262 10.43 22.10 -12.87
N GLN A 263 11.23 22.56 -13.84
CA GLN A 263 10.83 22.73 -15.24
C GLN A 263 10.41 21.43 -15.96
N HIS A 264 10.82 20.28 -15.42
CA HIS A 264 10.42 18.97 -15.94
C HIS A 264 9.06 18.50 -15.39
N MET A 265 8.53 19.14 -14.36
CA MET A 265 7.36 18.66 -13.60
C MET A 265 6.11 19.48 -13.91
N ASN A 266 4.94 18.84 -13.82
CA ASN A 266 3.65 19.55 -13.93
C ASN A 266 3.17 20.07 -12.58
N TYR A 267 3.38 19.28 -11.54
CA TYR A 267 3.01 19.63 -10.19
C TYR A 267 4.19 19.43 -9.26
N LEU A 268 4.29 20.36 -8.32
CA LEU A 268 5.29 20.37 -7.26
C LEU A 268 4.57 20.25 -5.92
N TRP A 269 4.93 19.25 -5.13
CA TRP A 269 4.29 18.94 -3.86
C TRP A 269 5.33 18.80 -2.76
N ILE A 270 4.93 19.18 -1.55
CA ILE A 270 5.62 18.82 -0.32
C ILE A 270 4.66 18.01 0.54
N ALA A 271 5.07 16.81 0.93
CA ALA A 271 4.35 15.97 1.87
C ALA A 271 4.90 16.18 3.28
N ILE A 272 4.05 16.63 4.21
CA ILE A 272 4.44 17.00 5.57
C ILE A 272 3.46 16.42 6.61
N PRO A 273 3.97 16.00 7.79
CA PRO A 273 3.14 15.65 8.93
C PRO A 273 2.21 16.80 9.34
N SER A 274 0.96 16.49 9.75
CA SER A 274 -0.03 17.48 10.21
C SER A 274 0.53 18.41 11.29
N ILE A 275 1.24 17.86 12.28
CA ILE A 275 1.85 18.62 13.38
C ILE A 275 2.80 19.74 12.94
N LEU A 276 3.40 19.65 11.74
CA LEU A 276 4.37 20.64 11.25
C LEU A 276 3.71 21.71 10.37
N ILE A 277 2.48 21.49 9.86
CA ILE A 277 1.88 22.36 8.85
C ILE A 277 1.83 23.82 9.29
N GLU A 278 1.35 24.09 10.50
CA GLU A 278 1.21 25.46 11.01
C GLU A 278 2.57 26.18 11.11
N GLU A 279 3.64 25.44 11.40
CA GLU A 279 4.99 25.99 11.59
C GLU A 279 5.71 26.27 10.26
N ILE A 280 5.62 25.34 9.30
CA ILE A 280 6.43 25.40 8.07
C ILE A 280 5.67 25.83 6.82
N SER A 281 4.34 25.78 6.78
CA SER A 281 3.56 26.08 5.56
C SER A 281 3.77 27.50 5.01
N SER A 282 3.97 28.47 5.90
CA SER A 282 4.22 29.88 5.55
C SER A 282 5.58 30.10 4.87
N LYS A 283 6.54 29.21 5.12
CA LYS A 283 7.90 29.24 4.53
C LYS A 283 7.95 28.55 3.16
N ILE A 284 6.90 27.80 2.79
CA ILE A 284 6.81 27.07 1.53
C ILE A 284 6.24 27.98 0.43
N SER A 285 7.02 28.20 -0.62
CA SER A 285 6.60 28.94 -1.83
C SER A 285 5.22 28.51 -2.35
N GLU A 286 4.41 29.47 -2.80
CA GLU A 286 3.06 29.25 -3.35
C GLU A 286 3.03 28.35 -4.59
N ASP A 287 4.17 28.18 -5.27
CA ASP A 287 4.28 27.26 -6.40
C ASP A 287 4.15 25.78 -5.99
N TYR A 288 4.33 25.48 -4.70
CA TYR A 288 4.21 24.14 -4.15
C TYR A 288 2.83 23.92 -3.53
N GLY A 289 2.21 22.82 -3.90
CA GLY A 289 1.12 22.23 -3.14
C GLY A 289 1.65 21.55 -1.87
N ILE A 290 0.78 21.41 -0.88
CA ILE A 290 1.08 20.77 0.38
C ILE A 290 0.13 19.59 0.55
N ILE A 291 0.73 18.42 0.76
CA ILE A 291 0.05 17.18 1.13
C ILE A 291 0.26 17.00 2.63
N GLU A 292 -0.83 17.03 3.36
CA GLU A 292 -0.87 16.72 4.78
C GLU A 292 -0.92 15.19 4.98
N ILE A 293 -0.10 14.71 5.91
CA ILE A 293 -0.11 13.31 6.36
C ILE A 293 -0.45 13.31 7.86
N GLY A 294 -1.71 13.01 8.17
CA GLY A 294 -2.18 12.93 9.57
C GLY A 294 -1.76 11.64 10.28
N GLY A 295 -2.05 11.55 11.57
CA GLY A 295 -1.69 10.40 12.42
C GLY A 295 -2.27 9.05 11.99
N GLU A 296 -3.35 9.04 11.20
CA GLU A 296 -3.90 7.83 10.55
C GLU A 296 -3.20 7.48 9.23
N LYS A 297 -2.16 8.25 8.86
CA LYS A 297 -1.36 8.09 7.62
C LYS A 297 -2.22 8.19 6.37
N VAL A 298 -3.26 9.01 6.41
CA VAL A 298 -4.06 9.37 5.25
C VAL A 298 -3.48 10.63 4.63
N ALA A 299 -3.26 10.61 3.31
CA ALA A 299 -2.80 11.77 2.58
C ALA A 299 -4.01 12.65 2.19
N THR A 300 -3.97 13.91 2.60
CA THR A 300 -4.97 14.93 2.26
C THR A 300 -4.30 16.15 1.65
N VAL A 301 -4.97 16.83 0.73
CA VAL A 301 -4.41 18.06 0.15
C VAL A 301 -4.78 19.25 1.02
N TRP A 302 -3.77 19.85 1.64
CA TRP A 302 -3.93 21.06 2.45
C TRP A 302 -3.85 22.33 1.59
N ARG A 303 -2.95 22.34 0.61
CA ARG A 303 -2.83 23.42 -0.38
C ARG A 303 -2.62 22.85 -1.77
N LEU A 304 -3.38 23.32 -2.75
CA LEU A 304 -3.25 22.86 -4.13
C LEU A 304 -1.93 23.31 -4.75
N SER A 305 -1.32 22.41 -5.53
CA SER A 305 -0.19 22.75 -6.40
C SER A 305 -0.67 23.45 -7.67
N ARG A 306 0.03 24.50 -8.10
CA ARG A 306 -0.27 25.18 -9.37
C ARG A 306 0.23 24.31 -10.52
N PHE A 307 -0.65 24.01 -11.47
CA PHE A 307 -0.26 23.31 -12.70
C PHE A 307 0.72 24.16 -13.52
N LYS A 308 1.86 23.58 -13.87
CA LYS A 308 2.84 24.17 -14.78
C LYS A 308 2.88 23.37 -16.09
N PRO A 309 2.65 23.99 -17.26
CA PRO A 309 2.91 23.34 -18.53
C PRO A 309 4.43 23.14 -18.66
N SER A 310 4.90 21.92 -18.39
CA SER A 310 6.32 21.58 -18.45
C SER A 310 6.76 21.46 -19.91
N SER A 311 7.78 22.20 -20.30
CA SER A 311 8.29 22.25 -21.68
C SER A 311 9.19 21.06 -22.04
N ASN A 312 9.74 20.32 -21.06
CA ASN A 312 10.67 19.23 -21.32
C ASN A 312 10.49 18.05 -20.34
N LYS A 313 9.55 17.15 -20.64
CA LYS A 313 9.30 15.94 -19.82
C LYS A 313 10.18 14.74 -20.19
N LEU A 314 10.92 14.82 -21.31
CA LEU A 314 11.51 13.66 -21.95
C LEU A 314 12.53 12.95 -21.07
N ASP A 315 13.42 13.71 -20.42
CA ASP A 315 14.44 13.18 -19.51
C ASP A 315 13.81 12.33 -18.39
N VAL A 316 12.75 12.86 -17.76
CA VAL A 316 12.04 12.19 -16.67
C VAL A 316 11.27 10.98 -17.17
N ILE A 317 10.59 11.08 -18.32
CA ILE A 317 9.80 9.98 -18.90
C ILE A 317 10.72 8.84 -19.33
N GLN A 318 11.85 9.13 -19.96
CA GLN A 318 12.81 8.11 -20.41
C GLN A 318 13.34 7.31 -19.22
N GLU A 319 13.78 8.00 -18.16
CA GLU A 319 14.26 7.35 -16.94
C GLU A 319 13.15 6.65 -16.15
N ALA A 320 11.92 7.16 -16.21
CA ALA A 320 10.78 6.45 -15.66
C ALA A 320 10.52 5.14 -16.41
N LEU A 321 10.59 5.12 -17.74
CA LEU A 321 10.36 3.92 -18.53
C LEU A 321 11.40 2.83 -18.23
N THR A 322 12.68 3.17 -18.06
CA THR A 322 13.73 2.21 -17.70
C THR A 322 13.51 1.56 -16.33
N LYS A 323 12.92 2.27 -15.38
CA LYS A 323 12.56 1.74 -14.04
C LYS A 323 11.22 1.00 -14.01
N VAL A 324 10.40 1.16 -15.04
CA VAL A 324 9.03 0.64 -15.10
C VAL A 324 8.93 -0.66 -15.90
N LEU A 325 9.70 -0.77 -16.98
CA LEU A 325 9.82 -1.93 -17.87
C LEU A 325 10.69 -3.03 -17.25
#